data_AF-A0A1V6SUH3-F1
#
_entry.id   AF-A0A1V6SUH3-F1
#
_cell.length_a   1.000
_cell.length_b   1.000
_cell.length_c   1.000
_cell.angle_alpha   90.00
_cell.angle_beta   90.00
_cell.angle_gamma   90.00
#
_symmetry.space_group_name_H-M   'P 1'
#
loop_
_entity.id
_entity.type
_entity.pdbx_description
1 polymer ?
#
loop_
_entity_poly.entity_id
_entity_poly.type
_entity_poly.pdbx_seq_one_letter_code
_entity_poly.pdbx_strand_id
1 'polypeptide(L)'
;MSTATSIISSGSDKLDAWTRRSQPKIEIHLAGQKPGHVNSYTTGESIDGSITVTVDHETRFDEIEIAFEGVSRTTVERASCPGRTGSQQMFLKLRQPIDEMEYPTPRVLESGRSYEYPFTFVVPDCLLPQVCTHAKKNAHIQRSHTMLPPTLGDPILASNGKTLLDDMAPSMSQIAYTVRASVLQKQLTGHGVVAIAAIAKKVRIIPTVEEEPPVEISGSPSLCTRKEKSVKRGTLRGKLGRIVASSSQPKPIQLLPPAGEPTDTVSTVATVNLRFDPVGDEQPPPLGTMTSKLRANTFFSAAPWEDFPSTTGMPFAHIGCGLYTENVPLMTMCVASAQWTKQSSAADSMRRDSTDSSSSDSSTGPSSTFTGDTYYTASVVVPVTLPKSKAFVPTFHSCLMSRVYALDLCLTYHTPAANLMTPTISLRLPVQFTSQAKCAEPIKTTLGVTVTQQELEEFFHPRNVTSPTDFSTHTRSDVVDVGLAPPEYSERLSAVRARR
;
A
#
# COMPACT_ATOMS: atom_id res chain seq x y z
N MET A 1 12.85 -0.65 30.10
CA MET A 1 12.85 -2.10 30.36
C MET A 1 11.44 -2.50 30.74
N SER A 2 10.69 -3.07 29.81
CA SER A 2 9.31 -3.52 30.04
C SER A 2 9.15 -4.87 29.38
N THR A 3 8.70 -5.83 30.17
CA THR A 3 8.68 -7.26 29.92
C THR A 3 7.57 -7.63 28.94
N ALA A 4 7.92 -8.44 27.93
CA ALA A 4 6.97 -9.00 26.97
C ALA A 4 5.99 -9.93 27.70
N THR A 5 4.69 -9.65 27.59
CA THR A 5 3.62 -10.46 28.15
C THR A 5 3.17 -11.47 27.10
N SER A 6 3.48 -12.74 27.35
CA SER A 6 2.97 -13.90 26.63
C SER A 6 1.48 -14.10 26.94
N ILE A 7 0.67 -14.27 25.90
CA ILE A 7 -0.77 -14.58 26.03
C ILE A 7 -0.87 -16.08 26.36
N ILE A 8 -1.22 -16.40 27.61
CA ILE A 8 -1.55 -17.76 28.05
C ILE A 8 -3.07 -17.86 28.16
N SER A 9 -3.65 -18.81 27.42
CA SER A 9 -5.04 -19.22 27.53
C SER A 9 -5.26 -19.92 28.88
N SER A 10 -6.12 -19.36 29.72
CA SER A 10 -6.44 -19.87 31.05
C SER A 10 -7.43 -21.05 31.00
N GLY A 11 -7.02 -22.23 31.48
CA GLY A 11 -7.96 -23.27 31.91
C GLY A 11 -7.54 -24.73 31.80
N SER A 12 -6.46 -25.20 32.47
CA SER A 12 -6.29 -26.61 32.92
C SER A 12 -4.99 -26.89 33.71
N ASP A 13 -4.58 -25.99 34.60
CA ASP A 13 -3.22 -25.92 35.16
C ASP A 13 -2.68 -27.13 35.96
N LYS A 14 -3.49 -28.15 36.30
CA LYS A 14 -3.00 -29.29 37.10
C LYS A 14 -2.65 -30.54 36.29
N LEU A 15 -3.18 -30.72 35.08
CA LEU A 15 -2.77 -31.80 34.16
C LEU A 15 -1.64 -31.34 33.21
N ASP A 16 -1.57 -30.02 32.93
CA ASP A 16 -0.57 -29.41 32.03
C ASP A 16 0.85 -29.30 32.61
N ALA A 17 1.02 -29.55 33.91
CA ALA A 17 2.33 -29.49 34.55
C ALA A 17 3.18 -30.76 34.27
N TRP A 18 2.54 -31.92 34.06
CA TRP A 18 3.24 -33.18 33.77
C TRP A 18 3.51 -33.37 32.26
N THR A 19 2.64 -32.83 31.40
CA THR A 19 2.78 -32.88 29.93
C THR A 19 3.83 -31.91 29.37
N ARG A 20 4.19 -30.84 30.11
CA ARG A 20 5.24 -29.90 29.70
C ARG A 20 6.65 -30.50 29.66
N ARG A 21 6.90 -31.64 30.32
CA ARG A 21 8.23 -32.27 30.36
C ARG A 21 8.52 -33.20 29.17
N SER A 22 7.57 -33.38 28.25
CA SER A 22 7.69 -34.32 27.12
C SER A 22 7.32 -33.71 25.76
N GLN A 23 7.25 -32.38 25.67
CA GLN A 23 6.88 -31.70 24.43
C GLN A 23 8.07 -31.67 23.46
N PRO A 24 7.91 -32.05 22.18
CA PRO A 24 8.95 -31.86 21.19
C PRO A 24 9.44 -30.42 21.13
N LYS A 25 10.76 -30.24 21.09
CA LYS A 25 11.38 -28.95 20.88
C LYS A 25 11.55 -28.73 19.38
N ILE A 26 11.07 -27.59 18.90
CA ILE A 26 11.17 -27.20 17.48
C ILE A 26 11.98 -25.91 17.39
N GLU A 27 12.97 -25.89 16.51
CA GLU A 27 13.75 -24.70 16.15
C GLU A 27 13.56 -24.40 14.67
N ILE A 28 13.32 -23.13 14.32
CA ILE A 28 13.23 -22.69 12.91
C ILE A 28 14.49 -21.90 12.57
N HIS A 29 15.23 -22.34 11.55
CA HIS A 29 16.39 -21.65 11.01
C HIS A 29 16.02 -21.02 9.66
N LEU A 30 16.22 -19.70 9.54
CA LEU A 30 16.01 -18.98 8.29
C LEU A 30 17.37 -18.71 7.66
N ALA A 31 17.49 -18.97 6.35
CA ALA A 31 18.71 -18.70 5.60
C ALA A 31 19.11 -17.21 5.71
N GLY A 32 20.41 -16.95 5.87
CA GLY A 32 20.95 -15.59 5.93
C GLY A 32 20.53 -14.75 7.15
N GLN A 33 19.83 -15.32 8.13
CA GLN A 33 19.41 -14.56 9.30
C GLN A 33 20.58 -14.17 10.20
N LYS A 34 20.70 -12.87 10.46
CA LYS A 34 21.67 -12.33 11.43
C LYS A 34 21.09 -12.33 12.85
N PRO A 35 21.91 -12.58 13.88
CA PRO A 35 21.46 -12.49 15.27
C PRO A 35 20.81 -11.13 15.58
N GLY A 36 19.67 -11.14 16.27
CA GLY A 36 18.93 -9.93 16.64
C GLY A 36 18.21 -9.21 15.50
N HIS A 37 18.25 -9.75 14.27
CA HIS A 37 17.58 -9.17 13.11
C HIS A 37 16.46 -10.07 12.60
N VAL A 38 15.42 -9.42 12.08
CA VAL A 38 14.34 -10.11 11.36
C VAL A 38 14.56 -9.93 9.87
N ASN A 39 14.54 -11.04 9.14
CA ASN A 39 14.69 -11.03 7.70
C ASN A 39 13.51 -10.29 7.06
N SER A 40 13.83 -9.45 6.08
CA SER A 40 12.86 -8.67 5.31
C SER A 40 12.87 -9.14 3.87
N TYR A 41 11.68 -9.42 3.35
CA TYR A 41 11.49 -9.92 2.00
C TYR A 41 10.58 -9.03 1.18
N THR A 42 10.79 -9.02 -0.13
CA THR A 42 9.90 -8.41 -1.12
C THR A 42 9.17 -9.49 -1.92
N THR A 43 8.15 -9.05 -2.66
CA THR A 43 7.40 -9.90 -3.58
C THR A 43 8.34 -10.63 -4.56
N GLY A 44 8.09 -11.93 -4.79
CA GLY A 44 8.91 -12.80 -5.64
C GLY A 44 10.15 -13.40 -4.97
N GLU A 45 10.55 -12.92 -3.79
CA GLU A 45 11.71 -13.48 -3.07
C GLU A 45 11.39 -14.82 -2.41
N SER A 46 12.43 -15.65 -2.27
CA SER A 46 12.35 -16.93 -1.56
C SER A 46 12.72 -16.78 -0.09
N ILE A 47 11.94 -17.44 0.77
CA ILE A 47 12.16 -17.61 2.20
C ILE A 47 12.62 -19.06 2.38
N ASP A 48 13.93 -19.24 2.40
CA ASP A 48 14.56 -20.55 2.57
C ASP A 48 14.92 -20.79 4.03
N GLY A 49 14.84 -22.05 4.45
CA GLY A 49 15.21 -22.45 5.80
C GLY A 49 15.04 -23.94 6.07
N SER A 50 15.22 -24.29 7.34
CA SER A 50 14.95 -25.62 7.84
C SER A 50 14.36 -25.55 9.23
N ILE A 51 13.63 -26.60 9.62
CA ILE A 51 13.21 -26.80 11.00
C ILE A 51 13.98 -27.98 11.58
N THR A 52 14.32 -27.88 12.87
CA THR A 52 14.94 -28.96 13.62
C THR A 52 13.99 -29.38 14.73
N VAL A 53 13.65 -30.66 14.77
CA VAL A 53 12.81 -31.26 15.81
C VAL A 53 13.66 -32.18 16.69
N THR A 54 13.62 -31.96 17.99
CA THR A 54 14.26 -32.81 19.00
C THR A 54 13.29 -33.17 20.10
N VAL A 55 13.50 -34.30 20.76
CA VAL A 55 12.67 -34.79 21.86
C VAL A 55 13.53 -35.30 22.99
N ASP A 56 13.06 -35.12 24.23
CA ASP A 56 13.73 -35.67 25.42
C ASP A 56 13.39 -37.15 25.64
N HIS A 57 12.24 -37.60 25.10
CA HIS A 57 11.72 -38.96 25.19
C HIS A 57 11.12 -39.40 23.86
N GLU A 58 11.04 -40.71 23.63
CA GLU A 58 10.37 -41.25 22.44
C GLU A 58 8.96 -40.70 22.29
N THR A 59 8.71 -40.03 21.17
CA THR A 59 7.45 -39.31 20.93
C THR A 59 6.85 -39.75 19.61
N ARG A 60 5.65 -40.32 19.64
CA ARG A 60 4.88 -40.63 18.44
C ARG A 60 4.29 -39.36 17.84
N PHE A 61 4.27 -39.28 16.53
CA PHE A 61 3.63 -38.20 15.78
C PHE A 61 3.01 -38.75 14.50
N ASP A 62 2.14 -37.96 13.87
CA ASP A 62 1.48 -38.33 12.61
C ASP A 62 1.95 -37.47 11.45
N GLU A 63 2.16 -36.18 11.66
CA GLU A 63 2.52 -35.24 10.59
C GLU A 63 3.39 -34.11 11.15
N ILE A 64 4.25 -33.55 10.30
CA ILE A 64 4.94 -32.29 10.59
C ILE A 64 4.42 -31.26 9.58
N GLU A 65 3.82 -30.17 10.07
CA GLU A 65 3.34 -29.06 9.23
C GLU A 65 4.36 -27.92 9.29
N ILE A 66 4.87 -27.51 8.12
CA ILE A 66 5.60 -26.24 7.95
C ILE A 66 4.76 -25.34 7.05
N ALA A 67 4.42 -24.15 7.52
CA ALA A 67 3.55 -23.24 6.79
C ALA A 67 4.05 -21.78 6.85
N PHE A 68 3.93 -21.06 5.74
CA PHE A 68 4.09 -19.61 5.69
C PHE A 68 2.72 -18.94 5.74
N GLU A 69 2.50 -18.13 6.79
CA GLU A 69 1.19 -17.56 7.10
C GLU A 69 1.25 -16.03 7.13
N GLY A 70 0.21 -15.40 6.58
CA GLY A 70 -0.05 -13.97 6.67
C GLY A 70 -1.39 -13.72 7.36
N VAL A 71 -1.37 -12.93 8.43
CA VAL A 71 -2.55 -12.67 9.27
C VAL A 71 -2.72 -11.18 9.51
N SER A 72 -3.93 -10.68 9.27
CA SER A 72 -4.38 -9.34 9.66
C SER A 72 -5.22 -9.42 10.93
N ARG A 73 -5.00 -8.50 11.86
CA ARG A 73 -5.76 -8.35 13.10
C ARG A 73 -6.19 -6.89 13.24
N THR A 74 -7.48 -6.68 13.47
CA THR A 74 -8.05 -5.37 13.77
C THR A 74 -8.84 -5.43 15.07
N THR A 75 -8.86 -4.33 15.81
CA THR A 75 -9.72 -4.16 17.00
C THR A 75 -10.29 -2.76 16.98
N VAL A 76 -11.61 -2.64 16.97
CA VAL A 76 -12.31 -1.35 16.97
C VAL A 76 -13.04 -1.19 18.30
N GLU A 77 -12.83 -0.04 18.94
CA GLU A 77 -13.54 0.34 20.15
C GLU A 77 -14.93 0.88 19.79
N ARG A 78 -15.95 0.45 20.52
CA ARG A 78 -17.32 0.90 20.29
C ARG A 78 -17.50 2.29 20.91
N ALA A 79 -17.81 3.29 20.08
CA ALA A 79 -17.98 4.67 20.53
C ALA A 79 -19.18 4.88 21.46
N SER A 80 -20.23 4.05 21.36
CA SER A 80 -21.52 4.25 22.04
C SER A 80 -21.78 3.32 23.23
N CYS A 81 -20.96 2.29 23.45
CA CYS A 81 -21.09 1.39 24.58
C CYS A 81 -19.75 0.71 24.91
N PRO A 82 -19.48 0.35 26.18
CA PRO A 82 -18.27 -0.38 26.54
C PRO A 82 -18.16 -1.68 25.74
N GLY A 83 -17.06 -1.86 25.03
CA GLY A 83 -16.80 -3.08 24.27
C GLY A 83 -15.85 -2.86 23.10
N ARG A 84 -15.15 -3.93 22.72
CA ARG A 84 -14.28 -3.99 21.55
C ARG A 84 -14.81 -5.02 20.58
N THR A 85 -14.77 -4.71 19.29
CA THR A 85 -15.07 -5.67 18.22
C THR A 85 -13.81 -5.82 17.39
N GLY A 86 -13.29 -7.04 17.30
CA GLY A 86 -12.10 -7.33 16.52
C GLY A 86 -12.38 -8.29 15.39
N SER A 87 -11.50 -8.28 14.40
CA SER A 87 -11.50 -9.25 13.31
C SER A 87 -10.10 -9.78 13.11
N GLN A 88 -10.00 -11.04 12.73
CA GLN A 88 -8.76 -11.69 12.37
C GLN A 88 -8.99 -12.44 11.06
N GLN A 89 -8.13 -12.18 10.08
CA GLN A 89 -8.17 -12.85 8.80
C GLN A 89 -6.79 -13.43 8.48
N MET A 90 -6.74 -14.75 8.26
CA MET A 90 -5.59 -15.39 7.62
C MET A 90 -5.77 -15.25 6.12
N PHE A 91 -5.01 -14.34 5.51
CA PHE A 91 -5.13 -14.02 4.09
C PHE A 91 -4.10 -14.78 3.24
N LEU A 92 -3.07 -15.35 3.88
CA LEU A 92 -2.06 -16.19 3.22
C LEU A 92 -1.78 -17.42 4.08
N LYS A 93 -1.76 -18.60 3.44
CA LYS A 93 -1.26 -19.84 4.03
C LYS A 93 -0.67 -20.72 2.92
N LEU A 94 0.65 -20.80 2.85
CA LEU A 94 1.37 -21.74 2.00
C LEU A 94 1.89 -22.88 2.87
N ARG A 95 1.80 -24.13 2.41
CA ARG A 95 2.28 -25.31 3.14
C ARG A 95 3.44 -25.93 2.37
N GLN A 96 4.52 -26.27 3.08
CA GLN A 96 5.61 -27.07 2.53
C GLN A 96 5.18 -28.55 2.63
N PRO A 97 5.06 -29.27 1.51
CA PRO A 97 4.90 -30.72 1.54
C PRO A 97 6.20 -31.39 2.02
N ILE A 98 6.07 -32.45 2.80
CA ILE A 98 7.16 -33.31 3.27
C ILE A 98 6.85 -34.72 2.75
N ASP A 99 7.83 -35.38 2.12
CA ASP A 99 7.64 -36.74 1.62
C ASP A 99 7.46 -37.72 2.80
N GLU A 100 6.56 -38.69 2.63
CA GLU A 100 6.33 -39.75 3.60
C GLU A 100 7.63 -40.52 3.96
N MET A 101 8.55 -40.62 2.99
CA MET A 101 9.84 -41.28 3.14
C MET A 101 10.87 -40.48 3.96
N GLU A 102 10.67 -39.17 4.14
CA GLU A 102 11.54 -38.34 4.99
C GLU A 102 11.25 -38.52 6.48
N TYR A 103 10.12 -39.15 6.83
CA TYR A 103 9.78 -39.40 8.22
C TYR A 103 10.49 -40.64 8.77
N PRO A 104 10.92 -40.62 10.05
CA PRO A 104 11.39 -41.82 10.72
C PRO A 104 10.33 -42.92 10.66
N THR A 105 10.78 -44.16 10.46
CA THR A 105 9.92 -45.35 10.53
C THR A 105 10.26 -46.12 11.81
N PRO A 106 9.31 -46.35 12.74
CA PRO A 106 7.86 -46.11 12.62
C PRO A 106 7.39 -44.81 13.30
N ARG A 107 7.30 -43.68 12.57
CA ARG A 107 6.66 -42.40 12.97
C ARG A 107 6.86 -42.02 14.45
N VAL A 108 8.08 -42.22 14.93
CA VAL A 108 8.52 -41.98 16.31
C VAL A 108 9.77 -41.13 16.24
N LEU A 109 9.75 -40.03 16.96
CA LEU A 109 10.92 -39.21 17.23
C LEU A 109 11.64 -39.83 18.44
N GLU A 110 12.89 -40.24 18.24
CA GLU A 110 13.72 -40.82 19.30
C GLU A 110 14.52 -39.77 20.08
N SER A 111 14.70 -40.01 21.38
CA SER A 111 15.54 -39.15 22.23
C SER A 111 17.00 -39.17 21.78
N GLY A 112 17.64 -38.00 21.82
CA GLY A 112 19.04 -37.83 21.40
C GLY A 112 19.27 -37.77 19.88
N ARG A 113 18.20 -37.87 19.06
CA ARG A 113 18.25 -37.61 17.63
C ARG A 113 17.61 -36.26 17.28
N SER A 114 18.13 -35.65 16.22
CA SER A 114 17.60 -34.41 15.63
C SER A 114 17.08 -34.72 14.24
N TYR A 115 15.85 -34.28 13.96
CA TYR A 115 15.19 -34.45 12.67
C TYR A 115 15.10 -33.10 11.99
N GLU A 116 15.71 -32.96 10.82
CA GLU A 116 15.75 -31.71 10.06
C GLU A 116 14.84 -31.80 8.83
N TYR A 117 14.00 -30.79 8.62
CA TYR A 117 13.11 -30.69 7.47
C TYR A 117 13.29 -29.33 6.79
N PRO A 118 13.79 -29.29 5.54
CA PRO A 118 13.97 -28.06 4.79
C PRO A 118 12.63 -27.50 4.28
N PHE A 119 12.58 -26.20 4.06
CA PHE A 119 11.45 -25.53 3.41
C PHE A 119 11.90 -24.37 2.54
N THR A 120 11.12 -24.10 1.49
CA THR A 120 11.24 -22.91 0.65
C THR A 120 9.86 -22.35 0.35
N PHE A 121 9.64 -21.08 0.67
CA PHE A 121 8.42 -20.37 0.31
C PHE A 121 8.73 -19.19 -0.59
N VAL A 122 7.99 -19.01 -1.69
CA VAL A 122 8.08 -17.79 -2.50
C VAL A 122 7.02 -16.80 -2.03
N VAL A 123 7.41 -15.54 -1.80
CA VAL A 123 6.47 -14.46 -1.46
C VAL A 123 5.62 -14.15 -2.72
N PRO A 124 4.29 -14.35 -2.68
CA PRO A 124 3.47 -14.23 -3.88
C PRO A 124 3.27 -12.77 -4.31
N ASP A 125 3.07 -12.56 -5.61
CA ASP A 125 2.74 -11.25 -6.20
C ASP A 125 1.34 -10.78 -5.81
N CYS A 126 0.40 -11.71 -5.81
CA CYS A 126 -0.98 -11.48 -5.41
C CYS A 126 -1.53 -12.65 -4.59
N LEU A 127 -2.51 -12.35 -3.76
CA LEU A 127 -3.29 -13.30 -3.01
C LEU A 127 -4.34 -13.95 -3.92
N LEU A 128 -4.74 -15.16 -3.56
CA LEU A 128 -5.77 -15.87 -4.31
C LEU A 128 -7.14 -15.18 -4.14
N PRO A 129 -8.00 -15.15 -5.18
CA PRO A 129 -9.25 -14.37 -5.15
C PRO A 129 -10.21 -14.70 -4.00
N GLN A 130 -10.17 -15.93 -3.46
CA GLN A 130 -11.01 -16.36 -2.34
C GLN A 130 -10.73 -15.63 -1.02
N VAL A 131 -9.63 -14.88 -0.92
CA VAL A 131 -9.35 -14.03 0.23
C VAL A 131 -10.33 -12.84 0.30
N CYS A 132 -10.93 -12.45 -0.82
CA CYS A 132 -11.82 -11.31 -0.96
C CYS A 132 -13.20 -11.71 -1.53
N THR A 133 -13.96 -12.51 -0.78
CA THR A 133 -15.28 -13.04 -1.18
C THR A 133 -16.48 -12.15 -0.81
N HIS A 134 -16.25 -11.05 -0.10
CA HIS A 134 -17.31 -10.09 0.24
C HIS A 134 -17.77 -9.29 -0.99
N ALA A 135 -18.80 -8.44 -0.82
CA ALA A 135 -19.29 -7.52 -1.85
C ALA A 135 -18.31 -6.35 -2.08
N LYS A 136 -18.18 -5.89 -3.32
CA LYS A 136 -17.27 -4.79 -3.72
C LYS A 136 -18.02 -3.87 -4.67
N LYS A 137 -17.80 -2.56 -4.56
CA LYS A 137 -18.44 -1.58 -5.46
C LYS A 137 -17.86 -1.57 -6.87
N ASN A 138 -16.58 -1.91 -7.03
CA ASN A 138 -15.92 -1.94 -8.33
C ASN A 138 -14.80 -3.00 -8.36
N ALA A 139 -14.30 -3.31 -9.57
CA ALA A 139 -13.25 -4.31 -9.78
C ALA A 139 -11.88 -3.86 -9.26
N HIS A 140 -11.62 -2.54 -9.19
CA HIS A 140 -10.37 -1.98 -8.67
C HIS A 140 -10.19 -2.36 -7.19
N ILE A 141 -11.25 -2.28 -6.38
CA ILE A 141 -11.25 -2.72 -4.98
C ILE A 141 -10.85 -4.19 -4.85
N GLN A 142 -11.44 -5.06 -5.68
CA GLN A 142 -11.10 -6.49 -5.64
C GLN A 142 -9.61 -6.71 -5.95
N ARG A 143 -9.09 -6.03 -6.98
CA ARG A 143 -7.67 -6.10 -7.34
C ARG A 143 -6.79 -5.66 -6.18
N SER A 144 -7.05 -4.49 -5.60
CA SER A 144 -6.27 -3.98 -4.47
C SER A 144 -6.35 -4.91 -3.26
N HIS A 145 -7.53 -5.44 -2.92
CA HIS A 145 -7.72 -6.38 -1.81
C HIS A 145 -7.00 -7.71 -1.99
N THR A 146 -6.71 -8.09 -3.24
CA THR A 146 -5.89 -9.26 -3.56
C THR A 146 -4.40 -8.95 -3.67
N MET A 147 -3.96 -7.71 -3.48
CA MET A 147 -2.53 -7.43 -3.34
C MET A 147 -2.04 -7.82 -1.94
N LEU A 148 -0.80 -8.28 -1.86
CA LEU A 148 -0.18 -8.64 -0.59
C LEU A 148 0.01 -7.38 0.28
N PRO A 149 -0.52 -7.30 1.52
CA PRO A 149 -0.31 -6.13 2.36
C PRO A 149 1.09 -6.12 3.01
N PRO A 150 1.70 -4.97 3.29
CA PRO A 150 2.95 -4.90 4.04
C PRO A 150 2.79 -5.37 5.49
N THR A 151 3.89 -5.85 6.08
CA THR A 151 3.99 -5.98 7.54
C THR A 151 3.72 -4.64 8.20
N LEU A 152 2.86 -4.61 9.23
CA LEU A 152 2.44 -3.38 9.90
C LEU A 152 2.06 -3.65 11.37
N GLY A 153 2.34 -2.71 12.27
CA GLY A 153 1.92 -2.78 13.68
C GLY A 153 2.80 -3.68 14.54
N ASP A 154 4.08 -3.85 14.17
CA ASP A 154 5.06 -4.56 14.99
C ASP A 154 6.39 -3.80 15.06
N PRO A 155 6.69 -3.11 16.17
CA PRO A 155 7.91 -2.32 16.33
C PRO A 155 9.19 -3.13 16.16
N ILE A 156 9.18 -4.44 16.48
CA ILE A 156 10.35 -5.31 16.32
C ILE A 156 10.68 -5.49 14.84
N LEU A 157 9.66 -5.52 13.98
CA LEU A 157 9.80 -5.71 12.54
C LEU A 157 10.11 -4.42 11.80
N ALA A 158 9.74 -3.26 12.34
CA ALA A 158 10.03 -1.96 11.75
C ALA A 158 11.52 -1.55 11.83
N SER A 159 12.38 -2.33 12.51
CA SER A 159 13.80 -2.06 12.67
C SER A 159 14.57 -1.91 11.35
N ASN A 160 15.54 -1.00 11.32
CA ASN A 160 16.54 -0.87 10.25
C ASN A 160 17.86 -1.63 10.55
N GLY A 161 17.81 -2.56 11.51
CA GLY A 161 18.97 -3.31 12.00
C GLY A 161 19.83 -2.58 13.03
N LYS A 162 19.62 -1.27 13.24
CA LYS A 162 20.31 -0.47 14.26
C LYS A 162 19.36 0.01 15.36
N THR A 163 18.14 0.38 14.98
CA THR A 163 17.15 0.98 15.87
C THR A 163 15.75 0.49 15.53
N LEU A 164 14.92 0.27 16.56
CA LEU A 164 13.48 0.09 16.38
C LEU A 164 12.90 1.39 15.83
N LEU A 165 12.18 1.30 14.69
CA LEU A 165 11.50 2.44 14.08
C LEU A 165 10.01 2.35 14.35
N ASP A 166 9.33 3.49 14.29
CA ASP A 166 7.88 3.56 14.38
C ASP A 166 7.26 3.56 12.97
N ASP A 167 6.42 2.55 12.69
CA ASP A 167 5.67 2.43 11.43
C ASP A 167 4.35 3.22 11.40
N MET A 168 4.10 3.99 12.47
CA MET A 168 2.95 4.88 12.64
C MET A 168 1.62 4.12 12.63
N ALA A 169 1.62 2.82 12.93
CA ALA A 169 0.41 2.02 13.05
C ALA A 169 -0.18 2.10 14.47
N PRO A 170 -1.51 2.19 14.62
CA PRO A 170 -2.12 2.07 15.93
C PRO A 170 -2.02 0.62 16.43
N SER A 171 -1.99 0.44 17.75
CA SER A 171 -2.01 -0.90 18.39
C SER A 171 -3.25 -1.74 18.04
N MET A 172 -4.29 -1.09 17.54
CA MET A 172 -5.55 -1.67 17.09
C MET A 172 -5.44 -2.39 15.74
N SER A 173 -4.33 -2.27 15.03
CA SER A 173 -4.20 -2.78 13.67
C SER A 173 -2.83 -3.42 13.47
N GLN A 174 -2.80 -4.69 13.03
CA GLN A 174 -1.57 -5.44 12.84
C GLN A 174 -1.67 -6.34 11.62
N ILE A 175 -0.58 -6.42 10.86
CA ILE A 175 -0.38 -7.36 9.75
C ILE A 175 0.95 -8.06 9.98
N ALA A 176 0.90 -9.37 10.20
CA ALA A 176 2.04 -10.18 10.56
C ALA A 176 2.23 -11.34 9.59
N TYR A 177 3.50 -11.67 9.34
CA TYR A 177 3.91 -12.81 8.54
C TYR A 177 4.79 -13.73 9.38
N THR A 178 4.52 -15.02 9.33
CA THR A 178 5.23 -16.02 10.13
C THR A 178 5.47 -17.30 9.36
N VAL A 179 6.65 -17.88 9.51
CA VAL A 179 6.88 -19.30 9.23
C VAL A 179 6.52 -20.07 10.51
N ARG A 180 5.53 -20.95 10.43
CA ARG A 180 5.07 -21.79 11.54
C ARG A 180 5.46 -23.23 11.28
N ALA A 181 6.01 -23.88 12.31
CA ALA A 181 6.34 -25.30 12.32
C ALA A 181 5.53 -25.98 13.42
N SER A 182 4.96 -27.14 13.15
CA SER A 182 4.11 -27.87 14.11
C SER A 182 4.29 -29.37 13.98
N VAL A 183 4.45 -30.06 15.11
CA VAL A 183 4.40 -31.53 15.18
C VAL A 183 2.99 -31.92 15.58
N LEU A 184 2.34 -32.70 14.74
CA LEU A 184 0.92 -33.03 14.82
C LEU A 184 0.73 -34.50 15.21
N GLN A 185 -0.25 -34.76 16.07
CA GLN A 185 -0.62 -36.10 16.50
C GLN A 185 -2.15 -36.27 16.50
N LYS A 186 -2.65 -37.39 15.99
CA LYS A 186 -4.05 -37.78 16.05
C LYS A 186 -4.43 -38.11 17.50
N GLN A 187 -5.58 -37.61 17.93
CA GLN A 187 -6.08 -37.97 19.25
C GLN A 187 -6.53 -39.43 19.29
N LEU A 188 -6.22 -40.10 20.40
CA LEU A 188 -6.64 -41.48 20.68
C LEU A 188 -8.17 -41.59 20.87
N THR A 189 -8.82 -40.51 21.31
CA THR A 189 -10.27 -40.43 21.55
C THR A 189 -10.83 -39.17 20.89
N GLY A 190 -11.23 -39.28 19.62
CA GLY A 190 -11.87 -38.19 18.87
C GLY A 190 -11.42 -38.14 17.40
N HIS A 191 -12.18 -37.42 16.57
CA HIS A 191 -11.81 -37.13 15.19
C HIS A 191 -11.07 -35.79 15.15
N GLY A 192 -9.77 -35.79 15.43
CA GLY A 192 -8.97 -34.57 15.39
C GLY A 192 -7.46 -34.81 15.47
N VAL A 193 -6.71 -33.95 14.81
CA VAL A 193 -5.25 -33.86 14.89
C VAL A 193 -4.91 -32.64 15.76
N VAL A 194 -4.03 -32.81 16.74
CA VAL A 194 -3.58 -31.73 17.62
C VAL A 194 -2.09 -31.50 17.48
N ALA A 195 -1.67 -30.23 17.51
CA ALA A 195 -0.27 -29.88 17.59
C ALA A 195 0.25 -30.19 19.00
N ILE A 196 1.09 -31.23 19.11
CA ILE A 196 1.78 -31.54 20.35
C ILE A 196 2.94 -30.57 20.59
N ALA A 197 3.46 -29.94 19.54
CA ALA A 197 4.39 -28.81 19.61
C ALA A 197 4.18 -27.88 18.43
N ALA A 198 4.32 -26.57 18.65
CA ALA A 198 4.26 -25.57 17.59
C ALA A 198 5.12 -24.36 17.94
N ILE A 199 5.87 -23.85 16.95
CA ILE A 199 6.64 -22.62 17.06
C ILE A 199 6.44 -21.78 15.79
N ALA A 200 6.51 -20.47 15.93
CA ALA A 200 6.38 -19.55 14.82
C ALA A 200 7.50 -18.51 14.84
N LYS A 201 8.03 -18.19 13.67
CA LYS A 201 9.11 -17.22 13.48
C LYS A 201 8.64 -16.12 12.54
N LYS A 202 8.72 -14.88 13.02
CA LYS A 202 8.27 -13.71 12.25
C LYS A 202 9.26 -13.37 11.14
N VAL A 203 8.71 -12.91 10.03
CA VAL A 203 9.45 -12.28 8.93
C VAL A 203 8.78 -10.96 8.58
N ARG A 204 9.53 -10.03 7.99
CA ARG A 204 8.98 -8.77 7.50
C ARG A 204 8.76 -8.87 5.99
N ILE A 205 7.61 -8.44 5.51
CA ILE A 205 7.29 -8.36 4.09
C ILE A 205 7.05 -6.89 3.72
N ILE A 206 7.78 -6.42 2.71
CA ILE A 206 7.53 -5.14 2.03
C ILE A 206 7.20 -5.49 0.57
N PRO A 207 5.91 -5.62 0.23
CA PRO A 207 5.49 -6.05 -1.10
C PRO A 207 5.92 -5.03 -2.15
N THR A 208 6.10 -5.47 -3.39
CA THR A 208 6.29 -4.55 -4.52
C THR A 208 4.96 -3.88 -4.85
N VAL A 209 4.95 -2.55 -4.96
CA VAL A 209 3.75 -1.76 -5.25
C VAL A 209 4.08 -0.74 -6.33
N GLU A 210 3.34 -0.81 -7.43
CA GLU A 210 3.47 0.10 -8.57
C GLU A 210 2.71 1.41 -8.34
N GLU A 211 3.03 2.43 -9.15
CA GLU A 211 2.30 3.69 -9.16
C GLU A 211 0.89 3.49 -9.74
N GLU A 212 -0.13 3.92 -9.00
CA GLU A 212 -1.51 3.99 -9.49
C GLU A 212 -1.80 5.38 -10.08
N PRO A 213 -2.83 5.52 -10.93
CA PRO A 213 -3.24 6.82 -11.45
C PRO A 213 -3.52 7.85 -10.33
N PRO A 214 -3.38 9.17 -10.62
CA PRO A 214 -3.70 10.22 -9.65
C PRO A 214 -5.13 10.08 -9.11
N VAL A 215 -5.28 10.27 -7.80
CA VAL A 215 -6.55 10.09 -7.09
C VAL A 215 -7.57 11.13 -7.55
N GLU A 216 -8.81 10.74 -7.82
CA GLU A 216 -9.86 11.72 -8.09
C GLU A 216 -10.24 12.49 -6.82
N ILE A 217 -10.17 13.82 -6.86
CA ILE A 217 -10.37 14.69 -5.68
C ILE A 217 -11.77 15.32 -5.67
N SER A 218 -12.48 15.27 -6.79
CA SER A 218 -13.83 15.81 -6.97
C SER A 218 -14.79 15.24 -5.92
N GLY A 219 -15.18 16.08 -4.94
CA GLY A 219 -16.16 15.70 -3.90
C GLY A 219 -15.59 15.23 -2.56
N SER A 220 -14.27 15.13 -2.41
CA SER A 220 -13.60 14.83 -1.13
C SER A 220 -13.34 16.11 -0.32
N PRO A 221 -14.07 16.44 0.77
CA PRO A 221 -13.73 17.55 1.66
C PRO A 221 -12.40 17.39 2.39
N SER A 222 -11.79 16.20 2.32
CA SER A 222 -10.59 15.89 3.06
C SER A 222 -9.31 16.22 2.32
N LEU A 223 -9.29 16.03 1.00
CA LEU A 223 -8.19 16.41 0.11
C LEU A 223 -8.52 17.75 -0.54
N CYS A 224 -7.51 18.56 -0.81
CA CYS A 224 -7.69 19.89 -1.35
C CYS A 224 -6.44 20.30 -2.14
N THR A 225 -6.51 20.12 -3.47
CA THR A 225 -5.47 20.57 -4.41
C THR A 225 -5.60 22.02 -4.80
N ARG A 226 -6.78 22.63 -4.66
CA ARG A 226 -7.02 24.06 -4.90
C ARG A 226 -7.82 24.67 -3.76
N LYS A 227 -7.34 25.80 -3.25
CA LYS A 227 -8.04 26.59 -2.22
C LYS A 227 -8.05 28.05 -2.58
N GLU A 228 -9.13 28.71 -2.22
CA GLU A 228 -9.35 30.13 -2.48
C GLU A 228 -9.69 30.83 -1.17
N LYS A 229 -9.06 31.98 -0.90
CA LYS A 229 -9.27 32.75 0.33
C LYS A 229 -9.27 34.24 0.04
N SER A 230 -10.18 34.96 0.68
CA SER A 230 -10.20 36.43 0.60
C SER A 230 -9.09 37.04 1.46
N VAL A 231 -8.32 37.95 0.88
CA VAL A 231 -7.29 38.72 1.56
C VAL A 231 -7.91 40.04 2.05
N LYS A 232 -7.91 40.26 3.37
CA LYS A 232 -8.46 41.46 4.00
C LYS A 232 -7.33 42.32 4.52
N ARG A 233 -7.54 43.65 4.54
CA ARG A 233 -6.56 44.59 5.10
C ARG A 233 -6.41 44.45 6.63
N GLY A 234 -7.43 43.89 7.30
CA GLY A 234 -7.49 43.56 8.73
C GLY A 234 -8.82 42.87 9.09
N THR A 235 -9.06 42.53 10.36
CA THR A 235 -10.25 41.78 10.82
C THR A 235 -11.59 42.49 10.60
N LEU A 236 -11.60 43.82 10.50
CA LEU A 236 -12.78 44.67 10.31
C LEU A 236 -12.69 45.62 9.09
N ARG A 237 -11.67 45.46 8.23
CA ARG A 237 -11.38 46.39 7.12
C ARG A 237 -11.65 45.76 5.74
N GLY A 238 -11.64 46.61 4.71
CA GLY A 238 -11.90 46.25 3.32
C GLY A 238 -11.04 45.12 2.76
N LYS A 239 -11.55 44.46 1.71
CA LYS A 239 -10.90 43.36 1.00
C LYS A 239 -9.83 43.92 0.05
N LEU A 240 -8.61 43.40 0.13
CA LEU A 240 -7.49 43.75 -0.77
C LEU A 240 -7.56 42.97 -2.08
N GLY A 241 -8.12 41.77 -2.03
CA GLY A 241 -8.11 40.84 -3.14
C GLY A 241 -8.42 39.44 -2.67
N ARG A 242 -8.01 38.48 -3.48
CA ARG A 242 -8.26 37.07 -3.23
C ARG A 242 -7.06 36.25 -3.67
N ILE A 243 -6.60 35.39 -2.78
CA ILE A 243 -5.48 34.49 -3.06
C ILE A 243 -6.03 33.10 -3.36
N VAL A 244 -5.54 32.51 -4.43
CA VAL A 244 -5.76 31.13 -4.83
C VAL A 244 -4.44 30.41 -4.69
N ALA A 245 -4.44 29.27 -4.01
CA ALA A 245 -3.34 28.33 -4.02
C ALA A 245 -3.79 27.07 -4.73
N SER A 246 -2.95 26.51 -5.58
CA SER A 246 -3.17 25.23 -6.22
C SER A 246 -1.89 24.41 -6.30
N SER A 247 -2.02 23.10 -6.36
CA SER A 247 -0.89 22.19 -6.58
C SER A 247 -1.40 20.91 -7.23
N SER A 248 -0.60 20.31 -8.10
CA SER A 248 -0.84 18.96 -8.62
C SER A 248 -0.52 17.91 -7.55
N GLN A 249 -0.98 16.69 -7.75
CA GLN A 249 -0.51 15.57 -6.92
C GLN A 249 0.99 15.39 -7.19
N PRO A 250 1.83 15.31 -6.14
CA PRO A 250 3.26 15.06 -6.32
C PRO A 250 3.47 13.62 -6.84
N LYS A 251 4.63 13.39 -7.45
CA LYS A 251 5.04 12.04 -7.84
C LYS A 251 5.08 11.11 -6.62
N PRO A 252 4.79 9.81 -6.79
CA PRO A 252 4.85 8.86 -5.68
C PRO A 252 6.22 8.86 -5.01
N ILE A 253 6.20 8.61 -3.70
CA ILE A 253 7.41 8.42 -2.93
C ILE A 253 7.79 6.95 -3.01
N GLN A 254 8.93 6.67 -3.64
CA GLN A 254 9.44 5.33 -3.79
C GLN A 254 10.24 4.91 -2.56
N LEU A 255 9.84 3.80 -1.95
CA LEU A 255 10.54 3.18 -0.83
C LEU A 255 11.68 2.30 -1.33
N LEU A 256 12.83 2.44 -0.68
CA LEU A 256 13.99 1.61 -0.95
C LEU A 256 13.73 0.16 -0.49
N PRO A 257 14.25 -0.84 -1.21
CA PRO A 257 14.25 -2.21 -0.75
C PRO A 257 14.93 -2.35 0.63
N PRO A 258 14.62 -3.38 1.42
CA PRO A 258 15.15 -3.55 2.78
C PRO A 258 16.68 -3.57 2.94
N ALA A 259 17.42 -3.81 1.85
CA ALA A 259 18.89 -3.79 1.82
C ALA A 259 19.49 -2.55 1.13
N GLY A 260 18.65 -1.62 0.67
CA GLY A 260 19.10 -0.38 0.05
C GLY A 260 19.68 0.57 1.09
N GLU A 261 20.83 1.17 0.79
CA GLU A 261 21.42 2.20 1.63
C GLU A 261 20.49 3.43 1.65
N PRO A 262 20.17 3.98 2.84
CA PRO A 262 19.31 5.15 2.95
C PRO A 262 20.01 6.35 2.32
N THR A 263 19.48 6.79 1.17
CA THR A 263 19.98 7.96 0.45
C THR A 263 19.38 9.23 1.08
N ASP A 264 20.21 10.26 1.30
CA ASP A 264 19.78 11.58 1.80
C ASP A 264 19.02 12.42 0.74
N THR A 265 18.43 11.75 -0.24
CA THR A 265 17.84 12.39 -1.42
C THR A 265 16.40 12.83 -1.16
N VAL A 266 16.03 13.93 -1.80
CA VAL A 266 14.64 14.39 -1.89
C VAL A 266 13.79 13.27 -2.47
N SER A 267 12.75 12.86 -1.73
CA SER A 267 11.89 11.73 -2.10
C SER A 267 10.86 12.12 -3.17
N THR A 268 10.33 13.34 -3.09
CA THR A 268 9.46 13.92 -4.12
C THR A 268 9.44 15.45 -3.98
N VAL A 269 8.80 16.14 -4.93
CA VAL A 269 8.68 17.60 -4.93
C VAL A 269 7.24 17.99 -5.20
N ALA A 270 6.70 18.91 -4.41
CA ALA A 270 5.40 19.54 -4.63
C ALA A 270 5.59 21.01 -5.02
N THR A 271 4.86 21.48 -6.03
CA THR A 271 4.90 22.90 -6.43
C THR A 271 3.57 23.56 -6.08
N VAL A 272 3.62 24.59 -5.24
CA VAL A 272 2.46 25.41 -4.88
C VAL A 272 2.40 26.62 -5.81
N ASN A 273 1.43 26.64 -6.69
CA ASN A 273 1.14 27.76 -7.58
C ASN A 273 0.14 28.68 -6.91
N LEU A 274 0.51 29.96 -6.81
CA LEU A 274 -0.25 31.02 -6.19
C LEU A 274 -0.73 31.98 -7.25
N ARG A 275 -1.96 32.44 -7.07
CA ARG A 275 -2.55 33.52 -7.84
C ARG A 275 -3.20 34.52 -6.90
N PHE A 276 -2.96 35.80 -7.12
CA PHE A 276 -3.63 36.88 -6.41
C PHE A 276 -4.42 37.72 -7.40
N ASP A 277 -5.72 37.78 -7.15
CA ASP A 277 -6.67 38.61 -7.88
C ASP A 277 -6.94 39.88 -7.05
N PRO A 278 -6.36 41.02 -7.42
CA PRO A 278 -6.48 42.26 -6.66
C PRO A 278 -7.89 42.87 -6.77
N VAL A 279 -8.27 43.67 -5.77
CA VAL A 279 -9.36 44.64 -5.90
C VAL A 279 -8.75 45.98 -6.30
N GLY A 280 -9.07 46.48 -7.50
CA GLY A 280 -8.42 47.68 -8.04
C GLY A 280 -6.92 47.45 -8.28
N ASP A 281 -6.09 48.41 -7.86
CA ASP A 281 -4.63 48.40 -8.07
C ASP A 281 -3.82 47.89 -6.86
N GLU A 282 -4.45 47.13 -5.98
CA GLU A 282 -3.80 46.58 -4.78
C GLU A 282 -2.65 45.62 -5.13
N GLN A 283 -1.57 45.71 -4.38
CA GLN A 283 -0.40 44.82 -4.55
C GLN A 283 -0.64 43.46 -3.85
N PRO A 284 -0.02 42.38 -4.34
CA PRO A 284 -0.13 41.07 -3.72
C PRO A 284 0.49 41.04 -2.31
N PRO A 285 -0.05 40.22 -1.38
CA PRO A 285 0.47 40.13 -0.04
C PRO A 285 1.88 39.52 0.00
N PRO A 286 2.82 40.04 0.82
CA PRO A 286 4.11 39.41 1.02
C PRO A 286 3.96 38.00 1.60
N LEU A 287 4.68 37.05 1.04
CA LEU A 287 4.66 35.67 1.52
C LEU A 287 5.51 35.53 2.79
N GLY A 288 5.17 34.55 3.63
CA GLY A 288 5.85 34.30 4.89
C GLY A 288 6.59 32.97 4.89
N THR A 289 6.00 31.99 5.55
CA THR A 289 6.58 30.67 5.80
C THR A 289 5.75 29.60 5.12
N MET A 290 6.43 28.65 4.49
CA MET A 290 5.84 27.41 3.99
C MET A 290 6.18 26.27 4.95
N THR A 291 5.17 25.60 5.48
CA THR A 291 5.33 24.41 6.33
C THR A 291 4.71 23.20 5.62
N SER A 292 5.43 22.08 5.67
CA SER A 292 4.99 20.79 5.13
C SER A 292 4.97 19.73 6.23
N LYS A 293 3.94 18.89 6.20
CA LYS A 293 3.83 17.70 7.05
C LYS A 293 3.16 16.56 6.28
N LEU A 294 3.59 15.35 6.53
CA LEU A 294 2.99 14.15 5.99
C LEU A 294 1.96 13.60 6.98
N ARG A 295 0.77 13.26 6.49
CA ARG A 295 -0.27 12.55 7.24
C ARG A 295 -0.27 11.10 6.81
N ALA A 296 -0.06 10.18 7.75
CA ALA A 296 -0.21 8.75 7.54
C ALA A 296 -1.55 8.31 8.13
N ASN A 297 -2.51 7.95 7.28
CA ASN A 297 -3.85 7.52 7.69
C ASN A 297 -3.95 6.00 7.64
N THR A 298 -4.21 5.35 8.78
CA THR A 298 -4.57 3.93 8.86
C THR A 298 -6.07 3.80 9.03
N PHE A 299 -6.74 3.22 8.06
CA PHE A 299 -8.12 2.77 8.18
C PHE A 299 -8.11 1.31 8.57
N PHE A 300 -8.96 0.92 9.52
CA PHE A 300 -9.09 -0.45 9.98
C PHE A 300 -10.54 -0.74 10.36
N SER A 301 -10.99 -1.97 10.16
CA SER A 301 -12.38 -2.35 10.38
C SER A 301 -12.51 -3.78 10.90
N ALA A 302 -13.59 -4.06 11.62
CA ALA A 302 -13.99 -5.40 12.01
C ALA A 302 -14.70 -6.16 10.87
N ALA A 303 -15.20 -5.46 9.85
CA ALA A 303 -15.83 -6.04 8.67
C ALA A 303 -15.11 -5.60 7.38
N PRO A 304 -15.11 -6.42 6.31
CA PRO A 304 -14.46 -6.04 5.07
C PRO A 304 -15.00 -4.75 4.45
N TRP A 305 -14.12 -3.91 3.91
CA TRP A 305 -14.49 -2.69 3.18
C TRP A 305 -15.07 -3.02 1.81
N GLU A 306 -16.21 -2.44 1.45
CA GLU A 306 -16.78 -2.63 0.10
C GLU A 306 -16.23 -1.61 -0.92
N ASP A 307 -15.52 -0.59 -0.45
CA ASP A 307 -15.01 0.55 -1.21
C ASP A 307 -13.77 1.14 -0.53
N PHE A 308 -13.04 2.02 -1.24
CA PHE A 308 -11.86 2.66 -0.68
C PHE A 308 -12.26 3.54 0.50
N PRO A 309 -11.60 3.39 1.66
CA PRO A 309 -11.98 4.14 2.83
C PRO A 309 -11.67 5.63 2.63
N SER A 310 -12.67 6.48 2.91
CA SER A 310 -12.52 7.93 2.88
C SER A 310 -12.89 8.52 4.23
N THR A 311 -12.28 9.66 4.57
CA THR A 311 -12.62 10.40 5.79
C THR A 311 -14.00 11.07 5.72
N THR A 312 -14.51 11.31 4.51
CA THR A 312 -15.80 11.94 4.24
C THR A 312 -16.97 11.01 4.50
N GLY A 313 -16.78 9.71 4.29
CA GLY A 313 -17.77 8.67 4.51
C GLY A 313 -17.68 8.00 5.89
N MET A 314 -17.01 8.62 6.87
CA MET A 314 -16.90 8.10 8.23
C MET A 314 -17.70 8.99 9.20
N PRO A 315 -19.05 8.99 9.18
CA PRO A 315 -19.81 9.48 10.31
C PRO A 315 -19.34 8.73 11.57
N PHE A 316 -19.44 9.39 12.72
CA PHE A 316 -19.22 8.83 14.07
C PHE A 316 -19.97 7.50 14.35
N ALA A 317 -20.79 7.02 13.40
CA ALA A 317 -21.73 5.91 13.48
C ALA A 317 -21.41 4.68 12.61
N HIS A 318 -20.30 4.61 11.85
CA HIS A 318 -19.89 3.32 11.27
C HIS A 318 -19.32 2.42 12.38
N ILE A 319 -20.24 1.73 13.04
CA ILE A 319 -19.96 0.74 14.09
C ILE A 319 -18.96 -0.27 13.53
N GLY A 320 -17.80 -0.39 14.18
CA GLY A 320 -16.79 -1.38 13.80
C GLY A 320 -15.75 -0.90 12.79
N CYS A 321 -15.69 0.39 12.44
CA CYS A 321 -14.59 0.99 11.66
C CYS A 321 -13.80 2.02 12.49
N GLY A 322 -12.52 2.17 12.19
CA GLY A 322 -11.61 3.11 12.83
C GLY A 322 -10.67 3.81 11.84
N LEU A 323 -10.28 5.04 12.19
CA LEU A 323 -9.27 5.83 11.48
C LEU A 323 -8.27 6.34 12.50
N TYR A 324 -7.00 6.04 12.27
CA TYR A 324 -5.88 6.63 13.00
C TYR A 324 -5.05 7.50 12.06
N THR A 325 -4.76 8.73 12.47
CA THR A 325 -3.83 9.60 11.73
C THR A 325 -2.63 9.96 12.58
N GLU A 326 -1.45 9.64 12.07
CA GLU A 326 -0.18 10.17 12.55
C GLU A 326 0.26 11.34 11.65
N ASN A 327 0.76 12.43 12.26
CA ASN A 327 1.33 13.56 11.53
C ASN A 327 2.84 13.56 11.69
N VAL A 328 3.56 13.49 10.59
CA VAL A 328 5.03 13.53 10.54
C VAL A 328 5.46 14.89 10.01
N PRO A 329 6.08 15.75 10.84
CA PRO A 329 6.65 17.01 10.37
C PRO A 329 7.76 16.73 9.34
N LEU A 330 7.76 17.49 8.23
CA LEU A 330 8.76 17.35 7.18
C LEU A 330 9.71 18.54 7.16
N MET A 331 9.20 19.72 6.77
CA MET A 331 10.03 20.92 6.59
C MET A 331 9.26 22.19 6.90
N THR A 332 9.99 23.21 7.38
CA THR A 332 9.53 24.61 7.44
C THR A 332 10.57 25.49 6.75
N MET A 333 10.16 26.29 5.77
CA MET A 333 11.04 27.18 5.00
C MET A 333 10.47 28.59 4.90
N CYS A 334 11.36 29.60 4.91
CA CYS A 334 10.98 30.98 4.62
C CYS A 334 10.82 31.17 3.11
N VAL A 335 9.72 31.77 2.68
CA VAL A 335 9.40 32.03 1.27
C VAL A 335 9.11 33.51 1.01
N ALA A 336 9.54 34.39 1.91
CA ALA A 336 9.37 35.83 1.77
C ALA A 336 10.07 36.43 0.52
N SER A 337 11.09 35.74 0.00
CA SER A 337 11.80 36.13 -1.22
C SER A 337 11.10 35.72 -2.52
N ALA A 338 10.03 34.91 -2.45
CA ALA A 338 9.29 34.49 -3.64
C ALA A 338 8.64 35.71 -4.32
N GLN A 339 8.94 35.86 -5.61
CA GLN A 339 8.55 37.04 -6.38
C GLN A 339 7.17 36.86 -7.00
N TRP A 340 6.32 37.88 -6.85
CA TRP A 340 5.07 37.97 -7.57
C TRP A 340 5.33 38.53 -8.97
N THR A 341 4.84 37.83 -9.98
CA THR A 341 4.87 38.29 -11.38
C THR A 341 3.50 38.85 -11.73
N LYS A 342 3.45 40.11 -12.19
CA LYS A 342 2.22 40.74 -12.68
C LYS A 342 1.86 40.16 -14.06
N GLN A 343 0.60 39.82 -14.24
CA GLN A 343 0.03 39.25 -15.45
C GLN A 343 -1.14 40.13 -15.90
N SER A 344 -1.36 40.20 -17.22
CA SER A 344 -2.49 40.92 -17.84
C SER A 344 -3.22 40.05 -18.85
N SER A 345 -4.53 39.90 -18.70
CA SER A 345 -5.41 39.13 -19.60
C SER A 345 -5.31 39.53 -21.07
N ALA A 346 -5.04 40.80 -21.35
CA ALA A 346 -4.90 41.35 -22.71
C ALA A 346 -3.68 40.81 -23.50
N ALA A 347 -2.69 40.22 -22.82
CA ALA A 347 -1.51 39.65 -23.48
C ALA A 347 -1.75 38.22 -24.00
N ASP A 348 -2.70 37.49 -23.40
CA ASP A 348 -3.01 36.09 -23.77
C ASP A 348 -4.00 35.97 -24.95
N SER A 349 -4.72 37.05 -25.29
CA SER A 349 -5.68 37.08 -26.41
C SER A 349 -5.03 37.28 -27.79
N MET A 350 -3.79 37.79 -27.86
CA MET A 350 -3.10 38.10 -29.12
C MET A 350 -2.30 36.93 -29.72
N ARG A 351 -2.21 35.77 -29.05
CA ARG A 351 -1.37 34.62 -29.48
C ARG A 351 -2.12 33.31 -29.69
N ARG A 352 -3.43 33.32 -29.94
CA ARG A 352 -4.17 32.11 -30.30
C ARG A 352 -4.71 32.20 -31.72
N ASP A 353 -3.91 31.74 -32.68
CA ASP A 353 -4.45 31.28 -33.96
C ASP A 353 -5.25 29.99 -33.70
N SER A 354 -6.45 29.93 -34.27
CA SER A 354 -7.57 29.11 -33.78
C SER A 354 -7.52 27.62 -34.16
N THR A 355 -6.33 26.99 -34.19
CA THR A 355 -6.18 25.58 -34.62
C THR A 355 -5.49 24.65 -33.63
N ASP A 356 -5.08 25.13 -32.46
CA ASP A 356 -4.44 24.26 -31.45
C ASP A 356 -5.31 24.19 -30.18
N SER A 357 -6.17 23.17 -30.14
CA SER A 357 -6.94 22.80 -28.95
C SER A 357 -6.11 21.85 -28.08
N SER A 358 -4.90 22.28 -27.69
CA SER A 358 -4.23 21.69 -26.53
C SER A 358 -4.77 22.39 -25.28
N SER A 359 -5.61 21.68 -24.54
CA SER A 359 -6.10 22.05 -23.23
C SER A 359 -4.92 22.22 -22.25
N SER A 360 -4.29 23.40 -22.27
CA SER A 360 -3.35 23.80 -21.24
C SER A 360 -4.14 24.04 -19.96
N ASP A 361 -4.24 22.99 -19.15
CA ASP A 361 -4.84 22.94 -17.82
C ASP A 361 -4.08 23.89 -16.87
N SER A 362 -4.33 25.19 -16.96
CA SER A 362 -3.87 26.12 -15.92
C SER A 362 -4.74 25.91 -14.68
N SER A 363 -4.42 24.89 -13.88
CA SER A 363 -5.09 24.53 -12.62
C SER A 363 -5.16 25.70 -11.61
N THR A 364 -4.34 26.74 -11.82
CA THR A 364 -4.40 28.05 -11.14
C THR A 364 -5.34 29.05 -11.83
N GLY A 365 -6.51 28.59 -12.28
CA GLY A 365 -7.52 29.43 -12.95
C GLY A 365 -8.04 30.59 -12.07
N PRO A 366 -8.74 31.56 -12.67
CA PRO A 366 -9.24 32.75 -11.98
C PRO A 366 -10.04 32.42 -10.74
N SER A 367 -10.00 33.31 -9.75
CA SER A 367 -10.91 33.17 -8.63
C SER A 367 -12.36 33.36 -9.06
N SER A 368 -13.27 32.78 -8.29
CA SER A 368 -14.72 32.80 -8.55
C SER A 368 -15.32 34.20 -8.76
N THR A 369 -14.66 35.26 -8.29
CA THR A 369 -15.15 36.64 -8.34
C THR A 369 -14.25 37.57 -9.16
N PHE A 370 -13.35 37.03 -9.98
CA PHE A 370 -12.41 37.84 -10.75
C PHE A 370 -13.10 38.39 -12.01
N THR A 371 -13.17 39.72 -12.09
CA THR A 371 -13.73 40.45 -13.25
C THR A 371 -12.74 41.48 -13.81
N GLY A 372 -11.49 41.46 -13.33
CA GLY A 372 -10.44 42.39 -13.75
C GLY A 372 -9.54 41.81 -14.83
N ASP A 373 -8.62 42.63 -15.33
CA ASP A 373 -7.65 42.23 -16.36
C ASP A 373 -6.26 41.95 -15.80
N THR A 374 -5.96 42.42 -14.60
CA THR A 374 -4.64 42.25 -13.97
C THR A 374 -4.72 41.26 -12.82
N TYR A 375 -3.77 40.32 -12.78
CA TYR A 375 -3.58 39.40 -11.66
C TYR A 375 -2.09 39.17 -11.42
N TYR A 376 -1.75 38.54 -10.31
CA TYR A 376 -0.36 38.24 -9.94
C TYR A 376 -0.18 36.75 -9.72
N THR A 377 0.96 36.20 -10.12
CA THR A 377 1.30 34.79 -9.93
C THR A 377 2.63 34.59 -9.23
N ALA A 378 2.75 33.56 -8.41
CA ALA A 378 4.01 33.12 -7.81
C ALA A 378 4.02 31.59 -7.69
N SER A 379 5.20 30.97 -7.65
CA SER A 379 5.34 29.52 -7.46
C SER A 379 6.35 29.22 -6.37
N VAL A 380 6.02 28.28 -5.49
CA VAL A 380 6.89 27.82 -4.40
C VAL A 380 7.14 26.33 -4.57
N VAL A 381 8.41 25.95 -4.71
CA VAL A 381 8.84 24.55 -4.81
C VAL A 381 9.12 24.03 -3.40
N VAL A 382 8.45 22.93 -3.03
CA VAL A 382 8.53 22.31 -1.70
C VAL A 382 9.15 20.91 -1.84
N PRO A 383 10.43 20.72 -1.48
CA PRO A 383 11.02 19.39 -1.40
C PRO A 383 10.39 18.58 -0.26
N VAL A 384 10.19 17.29 -0.49
CA VAL A 384 9.69 16.33 0.48
C VAL A 384 10.78 15.29 0.73
N THR A 385 11.30 15.26 1.95
CA THR A 385 12.30 14.29 2.41
C THR A 385 11.75 13.53 3.61
N LEU A 386 11.79 12.19 3.55
CA LEU A 386 11.29 11.36 4.63
C LEU A 386 12.25 11.33 5.83
N PRO A 387 11.75 11.43 7.07
CA PRO A 387 12.59 11.30 8.26
C PRO A 387 13.03 9.85 8.49
N LYS A 388 14.30 9.67 8.84
CA LYS A 388 14.92 8.35 9.13
C LYS A 388 14.43 7.70 10.43
N SER A 389 13.70 8.44 11.28
CA SER A 389 13.17 7.96 12.56
C SER A 389 11.86 7.18 12.44
N LYS A 390 11.24 7.15 11.25
CA LYS A 390 9.99 6.44 10.99
C LYS A 390 10.22 5.34 9.95
N ALA A 391 9.45 4.26 10.06
CA ALA A 391 9.36 3.23 9.04
C ALA A 391 8.15 3.51 8.15
N PHE A 392 8.36 3.68 6.86
CA PHE A 392 7.28 3.85 5.90
C PHE A 392 6.94 2.51 5.26
N VAL A 393 5.66 2.32 4.94
CA VAL A 393 5.16 1.17 4.20
C VAL A 393 4.50 1.68 2.90
N PRO A 394 4.43 0.86 1.84
CA PRO A 394 3.72 1.26 0.63
C PRO A 394 2.26 1.57 0.93
N THR A 395 1.63 2.35 0.05
CA THR A 395 0.18 2.55 0.07
C THR A 395 -0.48 1.21 -0.26
N PHE A 396 -1.45 0.79 0.55
CA PHE A 396 -2.11 -0.50 0.35
C PHE A 396 -3.56 -0.47 0.83
N HIS A 397 -4.35 -1.38 0.25
CA HIS A 397 -5.74 -1.61 0.58
C HIS A 397 -6.01 -3.11 0.66
N SER A 398 -6.40 -3.60 1.84
CA SER A 398 -6.85 -4.96 2.06
C SER A 398 -8.28 -4.96 2.59
N CYS A 399 -8.91 -6.15 2.64
CA CYS A 399 -10.28 -6.30 3.12
C CYS A 399 -10.53 -5.57 4.44
N LEU A 400 -9.62 -5.64 5.41
CA LEU A 400 -9.83 -5.09 6.75
C LEU A 400 -9.07 -3.80 7.03
N MET A 401 -8.05 -3.45 6.23
CA MET A 401 -7.11 -2.38 6.56
C MET A 401 -6.66 -1.61 5.32
N SER A 402 -6.36 -0.33 5.47
CA SER A 402 -5.71 0.46 4.43
C SER A 402 -4.74 1.47 5.03
N ARG A 403 -3.62 1.72 4.35
CA ARG A 403 -2.70 2.81 4.66
C ARG A 403 -2.62 3.75 3.46
N VAL A 404 -2.96 5.01 3.67
CA VAL A 404 -2.84 6.07 2.65
C VAL A 404 -2.16 7.31 3.24
N TYR A 405 -1.55 8.12 2.36
CA TYR A 405 -0.80 9.29 2.77
C TYR A 405 -1.33 10.58 2.14
N ALA A 406 -1.17 11.69 2.86
CA ALA A 406 -1.45 13.03 2.34
C ALA A 406 -0.39 14.03 2.79
N LEU A 407 0.00 14.94 1.92
CA LEU A 407 0.90 16.05 2.18
C LEU A 407 0.10 17.30 2.50
N ASP A 408 0.19 17.76 3.75
CA ASP A 408 -0.38 19.04 4.17
C ASP A 408 0.66 20.13 3.93
N LEU A 409 0.33 21.08 3.06
CA LEU A 409 1.12 22.27 2.76
C LEU A 409 0.41 23.50 3.34
N CYS A 410 1.10 24.30 4.14
CA CYS A 410 0.55 25.49 4.76
C CYS A 410 1.45 26.70 4.49
N LEU A 411 0.92 27.70 3.79
CA LEU A 411 1.59 28.95 3.49
C LEU A 411 1.02 30.07 4.35
N THR A 412 1.89 30.81 5.04
CA THR A 412 1.53 32.08 5.70
C THR A 412 1.79 33.26 4.77
N TYR A 413 1.01 34.32 4.91
CA TYR A 413 1.21 35.59 4.19
C TYR A 413 0.92 36.78 5.10
N HIS A 414 1.42 37.95 4.74
CA HIS A 414 1.34 39.16 5.56
C HIS A 414 0.38 40.15 4.92
N THR A 415 -0.30 40.93 5.76
CA THR A 415 -1.16 42.03 5.30
C THR A 415 -0.77 43.31 6.03
N PRO A 416 -1.04 44.49 5.45
CA PRO A 416 -0.50 45.76 5.96
C PRO A 416 -0.90 46.16 7.39
N ALA A 417 -2.06 45.69 7.90
CA ALA A 417 -2.47 45.97 9.28
C ALA A 417 -2.29 44.76 10.19
N ALA A 418 -2.19 45.03 11.50
CA ALA A 418 -2.14 44.00 12.53
C ALA A 418 -3.39 43.11 12.47
N ASN A 419 -3.17 41.82 12.24
CA ASN A 419 -4.19 40.79 12.43
C ASN A 419 -4.00 40.15 13.80
N LEU A 420 -5.10 39.65 14.39
CA LEU A 420 -5.04 38.83 15.60
C LEU A 420 -4.23 37.53 15.40
N MET A 421 -4.18 37.02 14.16
CA MET A 421 -3.39 35.85 13.76
C MET A 421 -2.84 36.03 12.35
N THR A 422 -1.65 35.50 12.09
CA THR A 422 -1.06 35.49 10.74
C THR A 422 -1.95 34.68 9.80
N PRO A 423 -2.43 35.26 8.68
CA PRO A 423 -3.33 34.56 7.80
C PRO A 423 -2.59 33.47 7.01
N THR A 424 -3.27 32.34 6.81
CA THR A 424 -2.72 31.17 6.11
C THR A 424 -3.62 30.68 4.98
N ILE A 425 -3.04 29.98 4.02
CA ILE A 425 -3.73 29.16 3.02
C ILE A 425 -3.09 27.77 3.00
N SER A 426 -3.91 26.73 2.93
CA SER A 426 -3.42 25.35 3.07
C SER A 426 -4.02 24.43 2.02
N LEU A 427 -3.19 23.53 1.51
CA LEU A 427 -3.54 22.45 0.60
C LEU A 427 -3.32 21.11 1.30
N ARG A 428 -4.10 20.09 0.91
CA ARG A 428 -3.89 18.69 1.31
C ARG A 428 -3.85 17.82 0.07
N LEU A 429 -2.65 17.42 -0.33
CA LEU A 429 -2.42 16.66 -1.56
C LEU A 429 -2.34 15.17 -1.23
N PRO A 430 -3.03 14.28 -1.96
CA PRO A 430 -2.76 12.84 -1.82
C PRO A 430 -1.32 12.54 -2.27
N VAL A 431 -0.66 11.61 -1.60
CA VAL A 431 0.67 11.13 -1.97
C VAL A 431 0.67 9.62 -1.91
N GLN A 432 1.12 8.97 -2.99
CA GLN A 432 1.29 7.53 -3.02
C GLN A 432 2.68 7.13 -2.53
N PHE A 433 2.74 5.95 -1.92
CA PHE A 433 3.99 5.31 -1.52
C PHE A 433 4.11 4.01 -2.29
N THR A 434 5.18 3.87 -3.08
CA THR A 434 5.46 2.70 -3.91
C THR A 434 6.70 1.97 -3.37
N SER A 435 6.93 0.75 -3.84
CA SER A 435 8.07 -0.07 -3.41
C SER A 435 8.52 -0.96 -4.56
N GLN A 436 9.83 -1.14 -4.71
CA GLN A 436 10.41 -1.98 -5.74
C GLN A 436 10.95 -3.30 -5.18
N ALA A 437 11.06 -4.30 -6.06
CA ALA A 437 11.74 -5.54 -5.77
C ALA A 437 13.24 -5.30 -5.55
N LYS A 438 13.86 -6.12 -4.68
CA LYS A 438 15.30 -6.04 -4.38
C LYS A 438 16.17 -6.41 -5.59
N CYS A 439 15.71 -7.33 -6.43
CA CYS A 439 16.36 -7.74 -7.68
C CYS A 439 15.66 -7.14 -8.91
N ALA A 440 15.33 -5.85 -8.88
CA ALA A 440 14.94 -5.13 -10.09
C ALA A 440 16.19 -4.85 -10.96
N GLU A 441 16.90 -5.89 -11.40
CA GLU A 441 17.64 -5.78 -12.66
C GLU A 441 16.57 -5.62 -13.74
N PRO A 442 16.63 -4.58 -14.58
CA PRO A 442 15.63 -4.41 -15.63
C PRO A 442 15.62 -5.68 -16.47
N ILE A 443 14.44 -6.25 -16.70
CA ILE A 443 14.20 -7.49 -17.47
C ILE A 443 14.92 -7.48 -18.85
N LYS A 444 15.27 -6.29 -19.35
CA LYS A 444 16.18 -6.09 -20.50
C LYS A 444 17.53 -6.80 -20.37
N THR A 445 18.13 -6.83 -19.18
CA THR A 445 19.45 -7.43 -18.95
C THR A 445 19.36 -8.95 -18.81
N THR A 446 18.28 -9.46 -18.21
CA THR A 446 18.12 -10.89 -17.89
C THR A 446 17.66 -11.73 -19.09
N LEU A 447 16.94 -11.14 -20.04
CA LEU A 447 16.48 -11.85 -21.25
C LEU A 447 17.39 -11.66 -22.46
N GLY A 448 18.39 -10.76 -22.41
CA GLY A 448 19.28 -10.50 -23.56
C GLY A 448 18.55 -10.01 -24.82
N VAL A 449 17.26 -9.67 -24.72
CA VAL A 449 16.45 -9.22 -25.85
C VAL A 449 16.68 -7.72 -26.03
N THR A 450 17.52 -7.39 -27.01
CA THR A 450 17.61 -6.04 -27.56
C THR A 450 16.48 -5.88 -28.56
N VAL A 451 15.33 -5.35 -28.11
CA VAL A 451 14.26 -4.94 -29.03
C VAL A 451 14.78 -3.76 -29.84
N THR A 452 15.01 -3.98 -31.13
CA THR A 452 15.41 -2.92 -32.05
C THR A 452 14.23 -2.01 -32.34
N GLN A 453 14.48 -0.73 -32.63
CA GLN A 453 13.42 0.22 -32.99
C GLN A 453 12.59 -0.25 -34.19
N GLN A 454 13.22 -1.02 -35.08
CA GLN A 454 12.62 -1.60 -36.27
C GLN A 454 11.59 -2.69 -35.95
N GLU A 455 11.87 -3.57 -34.96
CA GLU A 455 10.90 -4.58 -34.47
C GLU A 455 9.73 -3.95 -33.73
N LEU A 456 9.98 -2.86 -32.99
CA LEU A 456 8.92 -2.12 -32.32
C LEU A 456 7.99 -1.45 -33.33
N GLU A 457 8.55 -0.83 -34.36
CA GLU A 457 7.78 -0.25 -35.45
C GLU A 457 6.97 -1.33 -36.17
N GLU A 458 7.57 -2.47 -36.55
CA GLU A 458 6.89 -3.61 -37.19
C GLU A 458 5.67 -4.12 -36.40
N PHE A 459 5.77 -4.16 -35.06
CA PHE A 459 4.67 -4.57 -34.18
C PHE A 459 3.48 -3.60 -34.16
N PHE A 460 3.72 -2.30 -34.38
CA PHE A 460 2.68 -1.26 -34.41
C PHE A 460 2.18 -0.94 -35.82
N HIS A 461 2.59 -1.69 -36.85
CA HIS A 461 1.98 -1.54 -38.17
C HIS A 461 0.55 -2.10 -38.16
N PRO A 462 -0.46 -1.32 -38.56
CA PRO A 462 -1.81 -1.83 -38.74
C PRO A 462 -1.78 -2.97 -39.74
N ARG A 463 -2.27 -4.16 -39.35
CA ARG A 463 -2.51 -5.23 -40.32
C ARG A 463 -3.62 -4.75 -41.25
N ASN A 464 -3.28 -4.38 -42.48
CA ASN A 464 -4.27 -4.19 -43.54
C ASN A 464 -4.93 -5.54 -43.82
N VAL A 465 -6.11 -5.76 -43.22
CA VAL A 465 -6.98 -6.88 -43.59
C VAL A 465 -7.77 -6.43 -44.81
N THR A 466 -7.12 -6.43 -45.97
CA THR A 466 -7.83 -6.29 -47.25
C THR A 466 -8.33 -7.68 -47.64
N SER A 467 -9.64 -7.81 -47.81
CA SER A 467 -10.29 -9.02 -48.30
C SER A 467 -9.69 -9.43 -49.66
N PRO A 468 -9.36 -10.71 -49.90
CA PRO A 468 -8.76 -11.10 -51.16
C PRO A 468 -9.83 -11.04 -52.26
N THR A 469 -9.65 -10.10 -53.19
CA THR A 469 -10.42 -10.06 -54.44
C THR A 469 -9.48 -10.50 -55.57
N ASP A 470 -9.89 -11.58 -56.22
CA ASP A 470 -9.52 -12.08 -57.54
C ASP A 470 -8.25 -12.92 -57.78
N PHE A 471 -8.55 -14.07 -58.41
CA PHE A 471 -7.71 -15.11 -58.97
C PHE A 471 -6.79 -14.61 -60.10
N SER A 472 -5.54 -15.08 -60.13
CA SER A 472 -5.00 -15.76 -61.33
C SER A 472 -3.70 -16.54 -61.05
N THR A 473 -3.73 -17.82 -61.38
CA THR A 473 -2.66 -18.68 -61.96
C THR A 473 -1.19 -18.42 -61.58
N HIS A 474 -0.61 -19.27 -60.73
CA HIS A 474 0.34 -20.34 -61.12
C HIS A 474 0.88 -21.11 -59.90
N THR A 475 0.61 -22.41 -59.89
CA THR A 475 1.38 -23.54 -59.32
C THR A 475 2.55 -23.24 -58.37
N ARG A 476 2.48 -23.75 -57.12
CA ARG A 476 3.35 -24.84 -56.57
C ARG A 476 3.37 -24.90 -55.03
N SER A 477 2.52 -25.79 -54.49
CA SER A 477 2.81 -26.83 -53.48
C SER A 477 3.66 -26.50 -52.25
N ASP A 478 3.01 -26.44 -51.08
CA ASP A 478 3.22 -27.31 -49.90
C ASP A 478 2.78 -26.57 -48.62
N VAL A 479 1.52 -26.73 -48.23
CA VAL A 479 1.03 -26.39 -46.89
C VAL A 479 0.37 -27.64 -46.32
N VAL A 480 0.92 -28.12 -45.21
CA VAL A 480 0.40 -29.23 -44.41
C VAL A 480 -0.87 -28.75 -43.70
N ASP A 481 -1.98 -29.38 -44.05
CA ASP A 481 -3.27 -29.23 -43.37
C ASP A 481 -3.20 -29.87 -41.98
N VAL A 482 -3.25 -29.05 -40.92
CA VAL A 482 -3.50 -29.54 -39.56
C VAL A 482 -4.92 -29.10 -39.20
N GLY A 483 -5.88 -29.90 -39.64
CA GLY A 483 -7.29 -29.75 -39.33
C GLY A 483 -7.55 -29.82 -37.83
N LEU A 484 -7.73 -28.66 -37.20
CA LEU A 484 -8.33 -28.52 -35.88
C LEU A 484 -9.44 -27.47 -35.99
N ALA A 485 -10.65 -27.95 -36.27
CA ALA A 485 -11.86 -27.14 -36.13
C ALA A 485 -12.10 -26.80 -34.64
N PRO A 486 -12.60 -25.60 -34.30
CA PRO A 486 -12.94 -25.25 -32.93
C PRO A 486 -14.16 -26.07 -32.42
N PRO A 487 -14.25 -26.39 -31.12
CA PRO A 487 -15.37 -27.15 -30.58
C PRO A 487 -16.68 -26.33 -30.54
N GLU A 488 -17.78 -26.95 -30.94
CA GLU A 488 -19.14 -26.41 -30.86
C GLU A 488 -19.62 -26.28 -29.41
N TYR A 489 -20.23 -25.13 -29.08
CA TYR A 489 -20.89 -24.88 -27.81
C TYR A 489 -22.37 -25.26 -27.90
N SER A 490 -22.77 -26.36 -27.26
CA SER A 490 -24.20 -26.70 -27.09
C SER A 490 -24.78 -25.99 -25.86
N GLU A 491 -25.71 -25.06 -26.08
CA GLU A 491 -26.54 -24.43 -25.05
C GLU A 491 -27.49 -25.47 -24.40
N ARG A 492 -27.44 -25.60 -23.07
CA ARG A 492 -28.44 -26.36 -22.30
C ARG A 492 -29.47 -25.40 -21.70
N LEU A 493 -30.66 -25.36 -22.30
CA LEU A 493 -31.85 -24.76 -21.72
C LEU A 493 -32.35 -25.57 -20.53
N SER A 494 -32.55 -24.89 -19.40
CA SER A 494 -33.12 -25.40 -18.16
C SER A 494 -34.66 -25.43 -18.25
N ALA A 495 -35.25 -26.62 -18.06
CA ALA A 495 -36.70 -26.80 -18.02
C ALA A 495 -37.27 -26.46 -16.64
N VAL A 496 -38.23 -25.52 -16.62
CA VAL A 496 -39.04 -25.13 -15.46
C VAL A 496 -40.11 -26.21 -15.20
N ARG A 497 -40.13 -26.73 -13.96
CA ARG A 497 -41.19 -27.60 -13.44
C ARG A 497 -42.39 -26.76 -13.00
N ALA A 498 -43.53 -26.89 -13.69
CA ALA A 498 -44.81 -26.38 -13.23
C ALA A 498 -45.61 -27.51 -12.52
N ARG A 499 -46.22 -27.14 -11.39
CA ARG A 499 -47.11 -27.97 -10.58
C ARG A 499 -48.38 -28.35 -11.34
N ARG A 500 -48.79 -29.61 -11.19
CA ARG A 500 -50.14 -29.99 -10.75
C ARG A 500 -50.06 -31.25 -9.92
#